data_AF-A0A1Q6U2L0-F1
#
_entry.id   AF-A0A1Q6U2L0-F1
#
_cell.length_a   1.000
_cell.length_b   1.000
_cell.length_c   1.000
_cell.angle_alpha   90.00
_cell.angle_beta   90.00
_cell.angle_gamma   90.00
#
_symmetry.space_group_name_H-M   'P 1'
#
loop_
_entity.id
_entity.type
_entity.pdbx_description
1 polymer ?
#
loop_
_entity_poly.entity_id
_entity_poly.type
_entity_poly.pdbx_seq_one_letter_code
_entity_poly.pdbx_strand_id
1 'polypeptide(L)'
;MNQEPVSEHLQAISGEKGTLSNPYCELIHTGTHLERNSSQYIREKCQVLHLFLDIFPQDGWPEDEKEAARLFRKMKKMRYMIQNARAKIGKGTSPGHIIAKMPIVLLMRCVGYQRIIDKMDRIARRYDYDRSKYVGAITYGIYGVGERCLHDEVVAFTNVTFEGKQYCAPGCYDRYLRQIFGDYMVLPPAEKRVDHKMKVWAEFDV
;
A
#
# COMPACT_ATOMS: atom_id res chain seq x y z
N MET A 1 16.37 5.34 -19.40
CA MET A 1 16.16 6.78 -19.22
C MET A 1 14.99 6.98 -18.27
N ASN A 2 15.29 7.40 -17.05
CA ASN A 2 14.43 8.12 -16.09
C ASN A 2 15.40 8.56 -15.00
N GLN A 3 15.83 9.82 -15.07
CA GLN A 3 16.78 10.40 -14.12
C GLN A 3 16.11 10.46 -12.74
N GLU A 4 16.82 9.99 -11.71
CA GLU A 4 16.50 10.33 -10.31
C GLU A 4 17.19 11.67 -10.01
N PRO A 5 16.55 12.60 -9.27
CA PRO A 5 15.19 12.58 -8.70
C PRO A 5 14.09 13.17 -9.62
N VAL A 6 12.80 12.97 -9.30
CA VAL A 6 11.63 13.52 -10.05
C VAL A 6 11.64 15.04 -10.04
N SER A 7 12.06 15.61 -8.90
CA SER A 7 12.51 16.99 -8.70
C SER A 7 13.49 16.99 -7.52
N GLU A 8 14.14 18.12 -7.23
CA GLU A 8 15.21 18.24 -6.21
C GLU A 8 14.95 17.47 -4.90
N HIS A 9 13.73 17.54 -4.36
CA HIS A 9 13.35 16.84 -3.13
C HIS A 9 12.39 15.67 -3.32
N LEU A 10 11.96 15.35 -4.55
CA LEU A 10 10.98 14.27 -4.79
C LEU A 10 11.64 13.02 -5.37
N GLN A 11 11.62 11.93 -4.62
CA GLN A 11 12.21 10.65 -5.03
C GLN A 11 11.15 9.54 -5.03
N ALA A 12 11.09 8.75 -6.10
CA ALA A 12 10.25 7.57 -6.17
C ALA A 12 11.02 6.32 -5.67
N ILE A 13 10.52 5.70 -4.60
CA ILE A 13 11.02 4.43 -4.08
C ILE A 13 9.99 3.33 -4.32
N SER A 14 10.40 2.10 -4.58
CA SER A 14 9.45 1.04 -4.91
C SER A 14 9.91 -0.34 -4.51
N GLY A 15 8.93 -1.24 -4.33
CA GLY A 15 9.16 -2.65 -4.12
C GLY A 15 9.90 -3.30 -5.29
N GLU A 16 9.57 -2.93 -6.53
CA GLU A 16 10.20 -3.47 -7.75
C GLU A 16 11.70 -3.15 -7.80
N LYS A 17 12.10 -1.91 -7.49
CA LYS A 17 13.51 -1.50 -7.42
C LYS A 17 14.24 -1.97 -6.16
N GLY A 18 13.51 -2.55 -5.19
CA GLY A 18 14.04 -2.95 -3.88
C GLY A 18 14.43 -1.80 -2.95
N THR A 19 14.03 -0.56 -3.28
CA THR A 19 14.25 0.63 -2.44
C THR A 19 13.13 0.84 -1.41
N LEU A 20 11.97 0.19 -1.60
CA LEU A 20 10.88 0.13 -0.63
C LEU A 20 10.61 -1.33 -0.25
N SER A 21 10.25 -1.56 1.01
CA SER A 21 9.97 -2.91 1.53
C SER A 21 8.48 -3.28 1.49
N ASN A 22 7.72 -2.59 0.65
CA ASN A 22 6.31 -2.82 0.34
C ASN A 22 6.13 -3.11 -1.16
N PRO A 23 5.11 -3.88 -1.58
CA PRO A 23 4.91 -4.27 -2.98
C PRO A 23 4.16 -3.18 -3.78
N TYR A 24 4.56 -1.93 -3.64
CA TYR A 24 4.03 -0.75 -4.33
C TYR A 24 5.11 0.34 -4.43
N CYS A 25 4.76 1.54 -4.88
CA CYS A 25 5.66 2.69 -4.99
C CYS A 25 5.29 3.78 -3.99
N GLU A 26 6.27 4.48 -3.42
CA GLU A 26 6.07 5.69 -2.63
C GLU A 26 6.84 6.84 -3.29
N LEU A 27 6.20 8.00 -3.44
CA LEU A 27 6.90 9.24 -3.78
C LEU A 27 7.22 9.97 -2.47
N ILE A 28 8.50 10.07 -2.12
CA ILE A 28 8.95 10.67 -0.86
C ILE A 28 9.49 12.09 -1.08
N HIS A 29 9.32 12.94 -0.07
CA HIS A 29 9.92 14.27 -0.02
C HIS A 29 11.16 14.27 0.90
N THR A 30 12.36 14.22 0.33
CA THR A 30 13.62 14.04 1.07
C THR A 30 13.96 15.18 2.03
N GLY A 31 13.49 16.40 1.76
CA GLY A 31 13.63 17.56 2.67
C GLY A 31 12.69 17.58 3.89
N THR A 32 11.98 16.48 4.16
CA THR A 32 11.08 16.38 5.33
C THR A 32 11.54 15.25 6.24
N HIS A 33 11.17 15.32 7.51
CA HIS A 33 11.35 14.26 8.49
C HIS A 33 10.00 13.80 9.00
N LEU A 34 9.87 12.50 9.26
CA LEU A 34 8.63 11.89 9.71
C LEU A 34 8.87 10.96 10.89
N GLU A 35 8.16 11.21 11.98
CA GLU A 35 8.03 10.32 13.12
C GLU A 35 6.67 9.63 13.12
N ARG A 36 6.66 8.31 13.31
CA ARG A 36 5.43 7.51 13.41
C ARG A 36 5.59 6.37 14.40
N ASN A 37 4.52 6.07 15.14
CA ASN A 37 4.52 5.02 16.16
C ASN A 37 4.80 3.62 15.58
N SER A 38 4.46 3.36 14.32
CA SER A 38 4.69 2.06 13.69
C SER A 38 6.18 1.72 13.49
N SER A 39 7.06 2.73 13.43
CA SER A 39 8.52 2.54 13.29
C SER A 39 9.13 1.71 14.42
N GLN A 40 8.53 1.70 15.61
CA GLN A 40 9.00 0.87 16.73
C GLN A 40 8.89 -0.65 16.46
N TYR A 41 8.03 -1.05 15.53
CA TYR A 41 7.79 -2.45 15.17
C TYR A 41 8.49 -2.87 13.87
N ILE A 42 9.02 -1.92 13.10
CA ILE A 42 9.61 -2.14 11.78
C ILE A 42 11.12 -1.94 11.86
N ARG A 43 11.90 -2.83 11.23
CA ARG A 43 13.37 -2.74 11.16
C ARG A 43 13.80 -1.40 10.56
N GLU A 44 14.86 -0.81 11.08
CA GLU A 44 15.40 0.50 10.72
C GLU A 44 15.55 0.65 9.20
N LYS A 45 16.23 -0.30 8.55
CA LYS A 45 16.42 -0.30 7.09
C LYS A 45 15.14 -0.42 6.24
N CYS A 46 14.01 -0.69 6.88
CA CYS A 46 12.70 -0.87 6.24
C CYS A 46 11.75 0.30 6.56
N GLN A 47 12.22 1.31 7.30
CA GLN A 47 11.47 2.50 7.66
C GLN A 47 11.62 3.56 6.57
N VAL A 48 10.51 4.26 6.28
CA VAL A 48 10.49 5.47 5.47
C VAL A 48 10.17 6.61 6.41
N LEU A 49 11.10 7.54 6.61
CA LEU A 49 11.03 8.61 7.61
C LEU A 49 10.97 10.00 6.96
N HIS A 50 10.36 10.06 5.77
CA HIS A 50 10.04 11.28 5.03
C HIS A 50 8.53 11.33 4.79
N LEU A 51 7.97 12.52 4.52
CA LEU A 51 6.62 12.66 3.96
C LEU A 51 6.54 11.91 2.63
N PHE A 52 5.41 11.26 2.38
CA PHE A 52 5.25 10.36 1.25
C PHE A 52 3.84 10.38 0.67
N LEU A 53 3.72 9.99 -0.60
CA LEU A 53 2.49 9.63 -1.28
C LEU A 53 2.57 8.17 -1.70
N ASP A 54 1.63 7.34 -1.25
CA ASP A 54 1.51 5.96 -1.69
C ASP A 54 0.96 5.90 -3.13
N ILE A 55 1.62 5.13 -3.99
CA ILE A 55 1.25 4.89 -5.38
C ILE A 55 1.06 3.38 -5.57
N PHE A 56 -0.20 2.96 -5.59
CA PHE A 56 -0.56 1.56 -5.78
C PHE A 56 -0.75 1.25 -7.27
N PRO A 57 -0.10 0.21 -7.82
CA PRO A 57 -0.40 -0.25 -9.17
C PRO A 57 -1.82 -0.81 -9.23
N GLN A 58 -2.48 -0.57 -10.36
CA GLN A 58 -3.74 -1.19 -10.73
C GLN A 58 -3.44 -2.31 -11.73
N ASP A 59 -3.92 -3.51 -11.45
CA ASP A 59 -3.67 -4.69 -12.28
C ASP A 59 -5.00 -5.28 -12.75
N GLY A 60 -4.96 -6.14 -13.77
CA GLY A 60 -6.12 -6.93 -14.19
C GLY A 60 -6.54 -7.92 -13.10
N TRP A 61 -7.84 -8.22 -12.99
CA TRP A 61 -8.37 -9.21 -12.04
C TRP A 61 -9.04 -10.38 -12.75
N PRO A 62 -9.04 -11.59 -12.15
CA PRO A 62 -9.89 -12.68 -12.61
C PRO A 62 -11.35 -12.26 -12.70
N GLU A 63 -12.03 -12.70 -13.76
CA GLU A 63 -13.47 -12.47 -13.90
C GLU A 63 -14.27 -13.30 -12.90
N ASP A 64 -13.91 -14.58 -12.73
CA ASP A 64 -14.55 -15.47 -11.76
C ASP A 64 -14.30 -15.00 -10.32
N GLU A 65 -15.38 -14.82 -9.57
CA GLU A 65 -15.31 -14.30 -8.21
C GLU A 65 -14.59 -15.25 -7.26
N LYS A 66 -14.72 -16.56 -7.44
CA LYS A 66 -14.03 -17.56 -6.60
C LYS A 66 -12.52 -17.54 -6.86
N GLU A 67 -12.09 -17.34 -8.10
CA GLU A 67 -10.69 -17.11 -8.47
C GLU A 67 -10.16 -15.80 -7.89
N ALA A 68 -10.90 -14.70 -8.04
CA ALA A 68 -10.56 -13.41 -7.43
C ALA A 68 -10.38 -13.53 -5.91
N ALA A 69 -11.30 -14.21 -5.21
CA ALA A 69 -11.21 -14.45 -3.77
C ALA A 69 -10.02 -15.34 -3.38
N ARG A 70 -9.65 -16.32 -4.23
CA ARG A 70 -8.43 -17.14 -4.04
C ARG A 70 -7.16 -16.30 -4.22
N LEU A 71 -7.12 -15.47 -5.26
CA LEU A 71 -6.02 -14.57 -5.55
C LEU A 71 -5.82 -13.57 -4.40
N PHE A 72 -6.89 -12.90 -3.95
CA PHE A 72 -6.85 -11.99 -2.82
C PHE A 72 -6.32 -12.67 -1.55
N ARG A 73 -6.84 -13.85 -1.19
CA ARG A 73 -6.36 -14.60 -0.01
C ARG A 73 -4.87 -14.95 -0.12
N LYS A 74 -4.40 -15.29 -1.32
CA LYS A 74 -2.98 -15.56 -1.59
C LYS A 74 -2.14 -14.29 -1.40
N MET A 75 -2.53 -13.17 -1.99
CA MET A 75 -1.83 -11.88 -1.85
C MET A 75 -1.82 -11.40 -0.40
N LYS A 76 -2.95 -11.51 0.31
CA LYS A 76 -3.05 -11.20 1.74
C LYS A 76 -2.07 -12.01 2.58
N LYS A 77 -1.96 -13.32 2.35
CA LYS A 77 -0.95 -14.17 3.02
C LYS A 77 0.48 -13.69 2.72
N MET A 78 0.77 -13.33 1.47
CA MET A 78 2.09 -12.82 1.09
C MET A 78 2.42 -11.47 1.73
N ARG A 79 1.45 -10.56 1.86
CA ARG A 79 1.62 -9.31 2.63
C ARG A 79 1.94 -9.58 4.10
N TYR A 80 1.28 -10.54 4.74
CA TYR A 80 1.64 -10.93 6.11
C TYR A 80 3.07 -11.49 6.20
N MET A 81 3.53 -12.25 5.20
CA MET A 81 4.92 -12.71 5.16
C MET A 81 5.91 -11.53 5.04
N ILE A 82 5.60 -10.52 4.20
CA ILE A 82 6.38 -9.28 4.11
C ILE A 82 6.43 -8.56 5.47
N GLN A 83 5.29 -8.40 6.15
CA GLN A 83 5.24 -7.77 7.47
C GLN A 83 6.13 -8.51 8.49
N ASN A 84 6.10 -9.84 8.51
CA ASN A 84 6.95 -10.64 9.38
C ASN A 84 8.44 -10.51 9.02
N ALA A 85 8.80 -10.49 7.74
CA ALA A 85 10.18 -10.30 7.28
C ALA A 85 10.77 -8.92 7.68
N ARG A 86 9.90 -7.92 7.84
CA ARG A 86 10.25 -6.53 8.21
C ARG A 86 10.12 -6.24 9.70
N ALA A 87 9.48 -7.11 10.47
CA ALA A 87 9.24 -6.89 11.89
C ALA A 87 10.54 -6.85 12.70
N LYS A 88 10.60 -5.98 13.72
CA LYS A 88 11.64 -5.97 14.77
C LYS A 88 11.46 -7.19 15.70
N ILE A 89 12.59 -7.81 16.06
CA ILE A 89 12.62 -8.91 17.03
C ILE A 89 12.26 -8.35 18.40
N GLY A 90 11.51 -9.12 19.21
CA GLY A 90 11.18 -8.72 20.58
C GLY A 90 10.15 -7.60 20.70
N LYS A 91 9.57 -7.12 19.60
CA LYS A 91 8.54 -6.07 19.59
C LYS A 91 7.18 -6.62 19.16
N GLY A 92 6.13 -6.29 19.90
CA GLY A 92 4.76 -6.73 19.64
C GLY A 92 3.77 -6.10 20.61
N THR A 93 2.50 -6.46 20.47
CA THR A 93 1.40 -5.92 21.29
C THR A 93 1.29 -6.57 22.67
N SER A 94 1.82 -7.79 22.84
CA SER A 94 1.88 -8.49 24.12
C SER A 94 3.07 -9.47 24.18
N PRO A 95 3.56 -9.85 25.39
CA PRO A 95 4.66 -10.81 25.54
C PRO A 95 4.39 -12.16 24.87
N GLY A 96 3.18 -12.71 25.04
CA GLY A 96 2.79 -13.97 24.40
C GLY A 96 2.80 -13.89 22.87
N HIS A 97 2.33 -12.77 22.30
CA HIS A 97 2.34 -12.56 20.86
C HIS A 97 3.77 -12.41 20.29
N ILE A 98 4.69 -11.82 21.07
CA ILE A 98 6.11 -11.72 20.71
C ILE A 98 6.74 -13.11 20.59
N ILE A 99 6.52 -13.97 21.58
CA ILE A 99 7.09 -15.33 21.59
C ILE A 99 6.49 -16.17 20.44
N ALA A 100 5.17 -16.17 20.30
CA ALA A 100 4.46 -16.99 19.33
C ALA A 100 4.87 -16.69 17.87
N LYS A 101 5.11 -15.41 17.53
CA LYS A 101 5.50 -15.02 16.17
C LYS A 101 6.99 -15.15 15.89
N MET A 102 7.83 -15.36 16.90
CA MET A 102 9.29 -15.32 16.76
C MET A 102 9.83 -16.32 15.71
N PRO A 103 9.42 -17.60 15.70
CA PRO A 103 9.92 -18.55 14.71
C PRO A 103 9.60 -18.10 13.27
N ILE A 104 8.39 -17.56 13.07
CA ILE A 104 7.91 -17.07 11.77
C ILE A 104 8.69 -15.84 11.33
N VAL A 105 8.94 -14.87 12.24
CA VAL A 105 9.72 -13.66 11.93
C VAL A 105 11.15 -14.04 11.52
N LEU A 106 11.80 -14.97 12.23
CA LEU A 106 13.14 -15.43 11.86
C LEU A 106 13.16 -16.11 10.49
N LEU A 107 12.22 -17.03 10.25
CA LEU A 107 12.10 -17.71 8.96
C LEU A 107 11.86 -16.72 7.82
N MET A 108 10.93 -15.79 7.97
CA MET A 108 10.60 -14.79 6.95
C MET A 108 11.73 -13.79 6.72
N ARG A 109 12.56 -13.51 7.73
CA ARG A 109 13.78 -12.71 7.55
C ARG A 109 14.82 -13.41 6.68
N CYS A 110 14.99 -14.73 6.81
CA CYS A 110 15.87 -15.52 5.94
C CYS A 110 15.35 -15.56 4.50
N VAL A 111 14.04 -15.73 4.32
CA VAL A 111 13.39 -15.64 3.01
C VAL A 111 13.58 -14.24 2.41
N GLY A 112 13.45 -13.19 3.22
CA GLY A 112 13.59 -11.80 2.80
C GLY A 112 12.32 -11.27 2.12
N TYR A 113 11.94 -10.04 2.44
CA TYR A 113 10.73 -9.43 1.87
C TYR A 113 10.82 -9.26 0.36
N GLN A 114 12.00 -8.99 -0.21
CA GLN A 114 12.18 -8.74 -1.64
C GLN A 114 11.71 -9.92 -2.49
N ARG A 115 12.15 -11.15 -2.14
CA ARG A 115 11.73 -12.38 -2.85
C ARG A 115 10.22 -12.58 -2.86
N ILE A 116 9.55 -12.12 -1.79
CA ILE A 116 8.09 -12.18 -1.68
C ILE A 116 7.45 -11.12 -2.57
N ILE A 117 7.97 -9.88 -2.55
CA ILE A 117 7.54 -8.78 -3.44
C ILE A 117 7.66 -9.19 -4.90
N ASP A 118 8.82 -9.69 -5.34
CA ASP A 118 9.06 -10.13 -6.72
C ASP A 118 8.11 -11.27 -7.13
N LYS A 119 7.69 -12.10 -6.17
CA LYS A 119 6.70 -13.15 -6.42
C LYS A 119 5.28 -12.58 -6.51
N MET A 120 4.94 -11.56 -5.73
CA MET A 120 3.64 -10.87 -5.80
C MET A 120 3.51 -10.15 -7.14
N ASP A 121 4.52 -9.38 -7.53
CA ASP A 121 4.60 -8.66 -8.81
C ASP A 121 4.42 -9.62 -9.99
N ARG A 122 5.19 -10.72 -10.04
CA ARG A 122 5.01 -11.76 -11.06
C ARG A 122 3.62 -12.37 -11.11
N ILE A 123 2.91 -12.47 -9.98
CA ILE A 123 1.55 -13.02 -9.97
C ILE A 123 0.55 -11.97 -10.49
N ALA A 124 0.72 -10.70 -10.10
CA ALA A 124 -0.13 -9.59 -10.51
C ALA A 124 -0.06 -9.38 -12.04
N ARG A 125 1.14 -9.35 -12.61
CA ARG A 125 1.39 -9.21 -14.05
C ARG A 125 0.82 -10.32 -14.94
N ARG A 126 0.31 -11.42 -14.37
CA ARG A 126 -0.37 -12.47 -15.16
C ARG A 126 -1.74 -12.01 -15.68
N TYR A 127 -2.31 -10.99 -15.05
CA TYR A 127 -3.58 -10.43 -15.43
C TYR A 127 -3.31 -9.05 -16.03
N ASP A 128 -3.36 -9.00 -17.35
CA ASP A 128 -3.14 -7.79 -18.13
C ASP A 128 -4.23 -6.75 -17.82
N TYR A 129 -3.83 -5.51 -17.51
CA TYR A 129 -4.76 -4.44 -17.12
C TYR A 129 -5.75 -4.12 -18.24
N ASP A 130 -5.25 -3.88 -19.46
CA ASP A 130 -6.05 -3.42 -20.60
C ASP A 130 -7.00 -4.48 -21.15
N ARG A 131 -6.68 -5.78 -20.96
CA ARG A 131 -7.50 -6.90 -21.42
C ARG A 131 -8.48 -7.44 -20.37
N SER A 132 -8.37 -7.01 -19.12
CA SER A 132 -9.19 -7.55 -18.04
C SER A 132 -10.50 -6.77 -17.89
N LYS A 133 -11.63 -7.48 -17.79
CA LYS A 133 -12.93 -6.85 -17.48
C LYS A 133 -12.94 -6.13 -16.13
N TYR A 134 -12.24 -6.69 -15.14
CA TYR A 134 -12.11 -6.11 -13.81
C TYR A 134 -10.67 -5.70 -13.55
N VAL A 135 -10.49 -4.60 -12.84
CA VAL A 135 -9.19 -4.11 -12.37
C VAL A 135 -9.26 -3.69 -10.91
N GLY A 136 -8.10 -3.59 -10.27
CA GLY A 136 -8.00 -3.27 -8.84
C GLY A 136 -6.57 -3.43 -8.35
N ALA A 137 -6.28 -2.95 -7.14
CA ALA A 137 -4.97 -3.14 -6.51
C ALA A 137 -4.77 -4.60 -6.06
N ILE A 138 -4.00 -5.40 -6.81
CA ILE A 138 -3.75 -6.82 -6.45
C ILE A 138 -2.68 -6.91 -5.35
N THR A 139 -1.57 -6.21 -5.53
CA THR A 139 -0.41 -6.35 -4.64
C THR A 139 -0.71 -5.80 -3.25
N TYR A 140 -1.45 -4.69 -3.15
CA TYR A 140 -1.75 -4.03 -1.87
C TYR A 140 -3.23 -3.66 -1.64
N GLY A 141 -4.18 -4.34 -2.27
CA GLY A 141 -5.60 -4.23 -1.88
C GLY A 141 -5.91 -4.99 -0.59
N ILE A 142 -6.53 -4.33 0.40
CA ILE A 142 -6.78 -4.85 1.76
C ILE A 142 -8.27 -5.17 2.05
N TYR A 143 -9.20 -4.63 1.28
CA TYR A 143 -10.66 -4.72 1.45
C TYR A 143 -11.30 -5.86 0.64
N GLY A 144 -10.49 -6.71 0.00
CA GLY A 144 -10.98 -7.96 -0.60
C GLY A 144 -11.44 -7.82 -2.04
N VAL A 145 -12.35 -8.70 -2.44
CA VAL A 145 -12.93 -8.74 -3.79
C VAL A 145 -13.73 -7.46 -4.07
N GLY A 146 -14.17 -6.76 -3.02
CA GLY A 146 -14.79 -5.44 -3.08
C GLY A 146 -13.87 -4.30 -3.54
N GLU A 147 -12.60 -4.55 -3.85
CA GLU A 147 -11.76 -3.56 -4.54
C GLU A 147 -11.81 -3.65 -6.06
N ARG A 148 -12.50 -4.67 -6.61
CA ARG A 148 -12.66 -4.82 -8.06
C ARG A 148 -13.61 -3.76 -8.61
N CYS A 149 -13.15 -3.08 -9.65
CA CYS A 149 -13.95 -2.20 -10.48
C CYS A 149 -14.00 -2.72 -11.90
N LEU A 150 -15.03 -2.34 -12.67
CA LEU A 150 -15.02 -2.56 -14.12
C LEU A 150 -13.96 -1.66 -14.73
N HIS A 151 -13.11 -2.21 -15.59
CA HIS A 151 -12.03 -1.47 -16.24
C HIS A 151 -12.55 -0.18 -16.91
N ASP A 152 -13.62 -0.31 -17.71
CA ASP A 152 -14.19 0.80 -18.46
C ASP A 152 -14.70 1.94 -17.57
N GLU A 153 -15.19 1.63 -16.37
CA GLU A 153 -15.61 2.66 -15.43
C GLU A 153 -14.44 3.32 -14.69
N VAL A 154 -13.32 2.61 -14.52
CA VAL A 154 -12.10 3.18 -13.93
C VAL A 154 -11.48 4.19 -14.87
N VAL A 155 -11.35 3.83 -16.16
CA VAL A 155 -10.72 4.70 -17.18
C VAL A 155 -11.63 5.81 -17.70
N ALA A 156 -12.93 5.79 -17.38
CA ALA A 156 -13.86 6.87 -17.62
C ALA A 156 -13.63 8.05 -16.64
N PHE A 157 -12.42 8.59 -16.63
CA PHE A 157 -11.95 9.59 -15.66
C PHE A 157 -12.92 10.78 -15.51
N THR A 158 -13.00 11.28 -14.29
CA THR A 158 -13.83 12.43 -13.93
C THR A 158 -13.05 13.43 -13.08
N ASN A 159 -13.48 14.69 -13.08
CA ASN A 159 -12.87 15.73 -12.27
C ASN A 159 -13.56 15.81 -10.92
N VAL A 160 -12.76 15.82 -9.85
CA VAL A 160 -13.23 16.03 -8.47
C VAL A 160 -12.62 17.29 -7.90
N THR A 161 -13.40 18.03 -7.11
CA THR A 161 -12.92 19.20 -6.37
C THR A 161 -12.39 18.77 -5.01
N PHE A 162 -11.16 19.13 -4.68
CA PHE A 162 -10.57 18.93 -3.37
C PHE A 162 -9.77 20.18 -3.00
N GLU A 163 -10.03 20.77 -1.83
CA GLU A 163 -9.34 22.00 -1.36
C GLU A 163 -9.34 23.14 -2.41
N GLY A 164 -10.46 23.33 -3.10
CA GLY A 164 -10.63 24.36 -4.14
C GLY A 164 -9.90 24.09 -5.46
N LYS A 165 -9.27 22.93 -5.63
CA LYS A 165 -8.55 22.53 -6.84
C LYS A 165 -9.24 21.34 -7.51
N GLN A 166 -9.07 21.24 -8.83
CA GLN A 166 -9.59 20.12 -9.63
C GLN A 166 -8.53 19.03 -9.77
N TYR A 167 -8.95 17.79 -9.52
CA TYR A 167 -8.11 16.59 -9.69
C TYR A 167 -8.82 15.57 -10.57
N CYS A 168 -8.03 14.84 -11.36
CA CYS A 168 -8.51 13.72 -12.16
C CYS A 168 -8.61 12.46 -11.28
N ALA A 169 -9.79 11.86 -11.22
CA ALA A 169 -10.07 10.65 -10.44
C ALA A 169 -10.68 9.55 -11.34
N PRO A 170 -10.58 8.26 -10.96
CA PRO A 170 -11.29 7.19 -11.65
C PRO A 170 -12.78 7.48 -11.76
N GLY A 171 -13.41 7.14 -12.89
CA GLY A 171 -14.82 7.43 -13.14
C GLY A 171 -15.77 6.85 -12.09
N CYS A 172 -15.47 5.65 -11.61
CA CYS A 172 -16.25 4.94 -10.60
C CYS A 172 -15.81 5.21 -9.15
N TYR A 173 -15.14 6.32 -8.83
CA TYR A 173 -14.60 6.54 -7.47
C TYR A 173 -15.67 6.45 -6.37
N ASP A 174 -16.88 7.00 -6.56
CA ASP A 174 -17.96 6.95 -5.56
C ASP A 174 -18.43 5.52 -5.31
N ARG A 175 -18.66 4.75 -6.38
CA ARG A 175 -19.00 3.33 -6.30
C ARG A 175 -17.90 2.54 -5.60
N TYR A 176 -16.64 2.76 -5.96
CA TYR A 176 -15.49 2.10 -5.35
C TYR A 176 -15.44 2.35 -3.85
N LEU A 177 -15.55 3.62 -3.42
CA LEU A 177 -15.53 4.01 -2.02
C LEU A 177 -16.73 3.42 -1.25
N ARG A 178 -17.93 3.43 -1.83
CA ARG A 178 -19.11 2.79 -1.21
C ARG A 178 -18.94 1.28 -1.06
N GLN A 179 -18.31 0.63 -2.03
CA GLN A 179 -18.10 -0.82 -2.03
C GLN A 179 -17.19 -1.27 -0.87
N ILE A 180 -16.18 -0.48 -0.52
CA ILE A 180 -15.20 -0.85 0.53
C ILE A 180 -15.47 -0.21 1.89
N PHE A 181 -16.09 0.97 1.93
CA PHE A 181 -16.33 1.73 3.17
C PHE A 181 -17.81 1.86 3.55
N GLY A 182 -18.75 1.52 2.66
CA GLY A 182 -20.18 1.74 2.89
C GLY A 182 -20.55 3.21 2.74
N ASP A 183 -21.27 3.78 3.70
CA ASP A 183 -21.65 5.20 3.67
C ASP A 183 -20.47 6.10 4.09
N TYR A 184 -19.48 6.18 3.21
CA TYR A 184 -18.17 6.78 3.52
C TYR A 184 -18.20 8.30 3.73
N MET A 185 -19.31 8.97 3.36
CA MET A 185 -19.51 10.41 3.57
C MET A 185 -20.04 10.72 4.98
N VAL A 186 -20.49 9.71 5.72
CA VAL A 186 -20.88 9.86 7.12
C VAL A 186 -19.65 9.70 7.99
N LEU A 187 -19.26 10.78 8.66
CA LEU A 187 -18.15 10.74 9.61
C LEU A 187 -18.45 9.73 10.73
N PRO A 188 -17.47 8.90 11.14
CA PRO A 188 -17.65 8.05 12.30
C PRO A 188 -17.88 8.90 13.56
N PRO A 189 -18.44 8.30 14.64
CA PRO A 189 -18.53 8.94 15.95
C PRO A 189 -17.18 9.52 16.41
N ALA A 190 -17.19 10.62 17.15
CA ALA A 190 -15.99 11.37 17.51
C ALA A 190 -14.93 10.49 18.21
N GLU A 191 -15.38 9.60 19.09
CA GLU A 191 -14.56 8.64 19.82
C GLU A 191 -13.89 7.57 18.94
N LYS A 192 -14.36 7.39 17.69
CA LYS A 192 -13.76 6.50 16.69
C LYS A 192 -12.92 7.25 15.65
N ARG A 193 -12.86 8.59 15.69
CA ARG A 193 -12.02 9.40 14.81
C ARG A 193 -10.57 9.36 15.31
N VAL A 194 -9.84 8.35 14.86
CA VAL A 194 -8.41 8.17 15.15
C VAL A 194 -7.57 8.60 13.94
N ASP A 195 -6.50 9.35 14.18
CA ASP A 195 -5.53 9.70 13.16
C ASP A 195 -4.42 8.64 13.05
N HIS A 196 -3.51 8.84 12.09
CA HIS A 196 -2.36 7.96 11.89
C HIS A 196 -1.18 8.25 12.84
N LYS A 197 -1.32 9.22 13.77
CA LYS A 197 -0.29 9.67 14.72
C LYS A 197 1.09 9.85 14.07
N MET A 198 1.13 10.68 13.02
CA MET A 198 2.36 11.05 12.32
C MET A 198 2.75 12.50 12.66
N LYS A 199 4.03 12.73 12.96
CA LYS A 199 4.60 14.07 13.10
C LYS A 199 5.55 14.30 11.95
N VAL A 200 5.35 15.37 11.20
CA VAL A 200 6.14 15.71 10.00
C VAL A 200 6.64 17.14 10.12
N TRP A 201 7.91 17.38 9.80
CA TRP A 201 8.51 18.71 9.74
C TRP A 201 9.52 18.78 8.59
N ALA A 202 9.85 20.00 8.17
CA ALA A 202 10.92 20.28 7.22
C ALA A 202 11.85 21.31 7.85
N GLU A 203 13.14 21.17 7.59
CA GLU A 203 14.12 22.20 7.93
C GLU A 203 14.23 23.10 6.70
N PHE A 204 13.56 24.25 6.76
CA PHE A 204 13.77 25.31 5.77
C PHE A 204 14.86 26.22 6.31
N ASP A 205 15.92 26.44 5.54
CA ASP A 205 16.83 27.56 5.80
C ASP A 205 16.01 28.86 5.67
N VAL A 206 15.99 29.65 6.75
CA VAL A 206 15.36 30.98 6.81
C VAL A 206 16.34 32.04 6.33
#